data_AF-A0AAV2TL68-F1
#
_entry.id   AF-A0AAV2TL68-F1
#
_cell.length_a   1.000
_cell.length_b   1.000
_cell.length_c   1.000
_cell.angle_alpha   90.00
_cell.angle_beta   90.00
_cell.angle_gamma   90.00
#
_symmetry.space_group_name_H-M   'P 1'
#
loop_
_entity.id
_entity.type
_entity.pdbx_description
1 polymer ?
#
loop_
_entity_poly.entity_id
_entity_poly.type
_entity_poly.pdbx_seq_one_letter_code
_entity_poly.pdbx_strand_id
1 'polypeptide(L)'
;MRTHTIYMVLLLICGVVTDRFTPERPLTKTEQNQFQQLITTKLPRLIGKDVTGFKFISIRTQEDDGNKCTVLVRLSDTDCISVKILRRRDEELRITEAQPCQCPNKSEDENWEGLDSYLS
;
A
#
# COMPACT_ATOMS: atom_id res chain seq x y z
N MET A 1 43.14 12.29 24.23
CA MET A 1 42.99 13.21 23.08
C MET A 1 42.13 12.50 22.06
N ARG A 2 40.92 13.02 21.83
CA ARG A 2 40.04 12.58 20.73
C ARG A 2 40.67 13.09 19.43
N THR A 3 40.73 12.24 18.40
CA THR A 3 40.91 12.72 17.02
C THR A 3 39.99 11.93 16.08
N HIS A 4 39.26 12.74 15.33
CA HIS A 4 38.17 12.48 14.39
C HIS A 4 38.65 11.84 13.07
N THR A 5 38.01 10.77 12.61
CA THR A 5 37.03 10.67 11.50
C THR A 5 37.49 11.15 10.12
N ILE A 6 37.49 10.22 9.16
CA ILE A 6 36.97 10.44 7.79
C ILE A 6 36.15 9.21 7.39
N TYR A 7 34.83 9.32 7.49
CA TYR A 7 33.91 8.41 6.82
C TYR A 7 33.93 8.78 5.33
N MET A 8 34.45 7.89 4.50
CA MET A 8 34.33 7.99 3.05
C MET A 8 32.87 7.72 2.68
N VAL A 9 32.07 8.79 2.58
CA VAL A 9 30.73 8.74 2.01
C VAL A 9 30.89 8.56 0.50
N LEU A 10 30.69 7.32 0.05
CA LEU A 10 30.46 7.02 -1.37
C LEU A 10 28.98 7.28 -1.64
N LEU A 11 28.68 8.43 -2.26
CA LEU A 11 27.35 8.74 -2.80
C LEU A 11 27.08 7.86 -4.02
N LEU A 12 26.55 6.66 -3.78
CA LEU A 12 25.88 5.86 -4.79
C LEU A 12 24.55 6.54 -5.11
N ILE A 13 24.56 7.19 -6.27
CA ILE A 13 23.41 7.80 -6.93
C ILE A 13 22.39 6.67 -7.12
N CYS A 14 21.39 6.59 -6.24
CA CYS A 14 20.21 5.76 -6.48
C CYS A 14 19.63 6.21 -7.82
N GLY A 15 19.78 5.38 -8.84
CA GLY A 15 19.11 5.56 -10.11
C GLY A 15 17.64 5.79 -9.82
N VAL A 16 17.14 6.95 -10.23
CA VAL A 16 15.71 7.25 -10.24
C VAL A 16 15.10 6.38 -11.33
N VAL A 17 14.89 5.11 -11.01
CA VAL A 17 13.88 4.31 -11.68
C VAL A 17 12.58 4.88 -11.14
N THR A 18 12.02 5.87 -11.82
CA THR A 18 10.64 6.28 -11.57
C THR A 18 9.76 5.10 -11.96
N ASP A 19 9.62 4.15 -11.04
CA ASP A 19 8.57 3.14 -11.04
C ASP A 19 7.24 3.89 -11.27
N ARG A 20 6.72 3.83 -12.49
CA ARG A 20 5.50 4.56 -12.89
C ARG A 20 4.28 3.91 -12.25
N PHE A 21 3.97 4.38 -11.05
CA PHE A 21 2.71 4.10 -10.37
C PHE A 21 1.80 5.32 -10.50
N THR A 22 0.50 5.07 -10.66
CA THR A 22 -0.52 6.09 -10.50
C THR A 22 -0.38 6.75 -9.13
N PRO A 23 -0.78 8.02 -8.99
CA PRO A 23 -0.88 8.64 -7.66
C PRO A 23 -1.71 7.76 -6.72
N GLU A 24 -1.34 7.77 -5.45
CA GLU A 24 -2.10 7.09 -4.41
C GLU A 24 -3.52 7.68 -4.35
N ARG A 25 -4.51 6.80 -4.33
CA ARG A 25 -5.91 7.17 -4.24
C ARG A 25 -6.65 6.24 -3.28
N PRO A 26 -7.83 6.65 -2.78
CA PRO A 26 -8.68 5.72 -2.04
C PRO A 26 -9.15 4.55 -2.93
N LEU A 27 -9.43 3.44 -2.28
CA LEU A 27 -10.01 2.27 -2.94
C LEU A 27 -11.51 2.49 -3.16
N THR A 28 -12.00 2.14 -4.35
CA THR A 28 -13.44 2.06 -4.62
C THR A 28 -14.08 0.91 -3.83
N LYS A 29 -15.39 0.95 -3.59
CA LYS A 29 -16.12 -0.15 -2.91
C LYS A 29 -15.91 -1.51 -3.62
N THR A 30 -15.87 -1.51 -4.94
CA THR A 30 -15.61 -2.71 -5.75
C THR A 30 -14.21 -3.26 -5.48
N GLU A 31 -13.18 -2.40 -5.48
CA GLU A 31 -11.81 -2.80 -5.16
C GLU A 31 -11.68 -3.31 -3.73
N GLN A 32 -12.30 -2.63 -2.77
CA GLN A 32 -12.32 -3.06 -1.38
C GLN A 32 -12.92 -4.46 -1.26
N ASN A 33 -14.09 -4.73 -1.87
CA ASN A 33 -14.71 -6.05 -1.85
C ASN A 33 -13.81 -7.13 -2.48
N GLN A 34 -13.16 -6.82 -3.61
CA GLN A 34 -12.25 -7.75 -4.28
C GLN A 34 -11.03 -8.09 -3.43
N PHE A 35 -10.41 -7.08 -2.81
CA PHE A 35 -9.23 -7.28 -1.99
C PHE A 35 -9.57 -7.78 -0.59
N GLN A 36 -10.77 -7.54 -0.07
CA GLN A 36 -11.16 -7.94 1.28
C GLN A 36 -11.03 -9.44 1.46
N GLN A 37 -11.56 -10.25 0.55
CA GLN A 37 -11.42 -11.71 0.62
C GLN A 37 -9.96 -12.13 0.53
N LEU A 38 -9.17 -11.50 -0.34
CA LEU A 38 -7.75 -11.82 -0.54
C LEU A 38 -6.92 -11.50 0.73
N ILE A 39 -7.12 -10.33 1.30
CA ILE A 39 -6.42 -9.86 2.50
C ILE A 39 -6.81 -10.75 3.69
N THR A 40 -8.09 -10.98 3.96
CA THR A 40 -8.53 -11.82 5.08
C THR A 40 -7.97 -13.24 5.00
N THR A 41 -7.90 -13.83 3.80
CA THR A 41 -7.50 -15.24 3.66
C THR A 41 -5.99 -15.46 3.53
N LYS A 42 -5.27 -14.54 2.87
CA LYS A 42 -3.85 -14.72 2.54
C LYS A 42 -2.92 -13.89 3.43
N LEU A 43 -3.33 -12.68 3.83
CA LEU A 43 -2.44 -11.77 4.59
C LEU A 43 -1.97 -12.35 5.93
N PRO A 44 -2.83 -12.95 6.79
CA PRO A 44 -2.39 -13.51 8.08
C PRO A 44 -1.27 -14.54 7.94
N ARG A 45 -1.37 -15.38 6.90
CA ARG A 45 -0.36 -16.41 6.59
C ARG A 45 0.96 -15.83 6.12
N LEU A 46 0.91 -14.70 5.39
CA LEU A 46 2.11 -14.04 4.87
C LEU A 46 2.87 -13.28 5.97
N ILE A 47 2.15 -12.67 6.91
CA ILE A 47 2.74 -11.85 7.97
C ILE A 47 2.98 -12.65 9.26
N GLY A 48 2.52 -13.89 9.34
CA GLY A 48 2.68 -14.77 10.49
C GLY A 48 1.93 -14.31 11.75
N LYS A 49 0.89 -13.49 11.58
CA LYS A 49 0.09 -12.91 12.67
C LYS A 49 -1.39 -12.98 12.32
N ASP A 50 -2.22 -13.24 13.32
CA ASP A 50 -3.67 -13.21 13.16
C ASP A 50 -4.14 -11.77 12.87
N VAL A 51 -4.99 -11.61 11.85
CA VAL A 51 -5.56 -10.32 11.47
C VAL A 51 -7.05 -10.35 11.79
N THR A 52 -7.41 -9.81 12.95
CA THR A 52 -8.80 -9.76 13.43
C THR A 52 -9.60 -8.61 12.82
N GLY A 53 -8.92 -7.61 12.24
CA GLY A 53 -9.53 -6.48 11.57
C GLY A 53 -8.49 -5.68 10.78
N PHE A 54 -8.95 -5.00 9.73
CA PHE A 54 -8.11 -4.09 8.95
C PHE A 54 -8.93 -3.00 8.25
N LYS A 55 -8.26 -1.89 7.92
CA LYS A 55 -8.82 -0.79 7.12
C LYS A 55 -7.95 -0.56 5.89
N PHE A 56 -8.57 -0.42 4.72
CA PHE A 56 -7.85 0.01 3.53
C PHE A 56 -7.57 1.52 3.60
N ILE A 57 -6.33 1.93 3.32
CA ILE A 57 -5.93 3.34 3.33
C ILE A 57 -5.88 3.88 1.91
N SER A 58 -4.99 3.33 1.08
CA SER A 58 -4.74 3.80 -0.27
C SER A 58 -4.41 2.65 -1.21
N ILE A 59 -4.57 2.90 -2.50
CA ILE A 59 -4.11 2.04 -3.58
C ILE A 59 -3.35 2.87 -4.60
N ARG A 60 -2.30 2.28 -5.14
CA ARG A 60 -1.60 2.76 -6.33
C ARG A 60 -1.44 1.62 -7.31
N THR A 61 -1.61 1.89 -8.60
CA THR A 61 -1.54 0.89 -9.67
C THR A 61 -0.35 1.21 -10.57
N GLN A 62 0.37 0.20 -11.03
CA GLN A 62 1.46 0.36 -11.99
C GLN A 62 0.87 0.72 -13.36
N GLU A 63 1.27 1.86 -13.93
CA GLU A 63 0.69 2.42 -15.16
C GLU A 63 0.96 1.57 -16.40
N ASP A 64 2.10 0.88 -16.45
CA ASP A 64 2.56 0.14 -17.63
C ASP A 64 1.62 -1.01 -18.03
N ASP A 65 0.93 -1.64 -17.07
CA ASP A 65 0.16 -2.87 -17.34
C ASP A 65 -1.18 -2.93 -16.58
N GLY A 66 -1.42 -2.03 -15.61
CA GLY A 66 -2.62 -2.06 -14.75
C GLY A 66 -2.75 -3.30 -13.85
N ASN A 67 -1.87 -4.28 -14.06
CA ASN A 67 -1.92 -5.61 -13.49
C ASN A 67 -1.17 -5.71 -12.18
N LYS A 68 -0.43 -4.68 -11.75
CA LYS A 68 0.17 -4.64 -10.42
C LYS A 68 -0.39 -3.47 -9.65
N CYS A 69 -0.92 -3.71 -8.47
CA CYS A 69 -1.30 -2.67 -7.54
C CYS A 69 -0.64 -2.88 -6.18
N THR A 70 -0.39 -1.78 -5.49
CA THR A 70 0.03 -1.79 -4.08
C THR A 70 -1.12 -1.22 -3.28
N VAL A 71 -1.59 -1.99 -2.31
CA VAL A 71 -2.66 -1.62 -1.39
C VAL A 71 -2.07 -1.42 -0.01
N LEU A 72 -2.32 -0.26 0.57
CA LEU A 72 -1.92 0.05 1.93
C LEU A 72 -3.06 -0.32 2.88
N VAL A 73 -2.74 -1.17 3.85
CA VAL A 73 -3.71 -1.72 4.80
C VAL A 73 -3.26 -1.38 6.22
N ARG A 74 -4.16 -0.82 7.03
CA ARG A 74 -3.96 -0.59 8.46
C ARG A 74 -4.54 -1.77 9.24
N LEU A 75 -3.72 -2.45 10.03
CA LEU A 75 -4.16 -3.52 10.94
C LEU A 75 -4.49 -2.96 12.33
N SER A 76 -3.81 -1.90 12.76
CA SER A 76 -4.00 -1.22 14.05
C SER A 76 -3.52 0.23 13.92
N ASP A 77 -3.73 1.09 14.92
CA ASP A 77 -3.31 2.51 14.86
C ASP A 77 -1.84 2.71 14.47
N THR A 78 -0.98 1.78 14.87
CA THR A 78 0.47 1.80 14.64
C THR A 78 0.95 0.85 13.55
N ASP A 79 0.10 -0.10 13.12
CA ASP A 79 0.51 -1.22 12.28
C ASP A 79 -0.09 -1.05 10.87
N CYS A 80 0.75 -0.70 9.91
CA CYS A 80 0.40 -0.67 8.50
C CYS A 80 1.23 -1.66 7.70
N ILE A 81 0.58 -2.27 6.71
CA ILE A 81 1.19 -3.22 5.79
C ILE A 81 0.91 -2.77 4.37
N SER A 82 1.97 -2.67 3.59
CA SER A 82 1.93 -2.47 2.15
C SER A 82 1.85 -3.84 1.49
N VAL A 83 0.77 -4.08 0.75
CA VAL A 83 0.49 -5.35 0.09
C VAL A 83 0.56 -5.15 -1.42
N LYS A 84 1.51 -5.81 -2.09
CA LYS A 84 1.57 -5.84 -3.56
C LYS A 84 0.71 -6.98 -4.08
N ILE A 85 -0.22 -6.63 -4.96
CA ILE A 85 -1.18 -7.53 -5.57
C ILE A 85 -0.95 -7.53 -7.07
N LEU A 86 -0.86 -8.73 -7.64
CA LEU A 86 -0.84 -8.97 -9.07
C LEU A 86 -2.24 -9.39 -9.52
N ARG A 87 -2.80 -8.62 -10.44
CA ARG A 87 -4.06 -8.82 -11.15
C ARG A 87 -3.74 -9.16 -12.60
N ARG A 88 -3.76 -10.42 -13.00
CA ARG A 88 -3.68 -10.78 -14.43
C ARG A 88 -5.10 -10.88 -14.99
N ARG A 89 -5.29 -10.51 -16.27
CA ARG A 89 -6.62 -10.47 -16.91
C ARG A 89 -7.39 -11.79 -16.85
N ASP A 90 -6.67 -12.91 -16.75
CA ASP A 90 -7.21 -14.27 -16.75
C ASP A 90 -6.77 -15.10 -15.53
N GLU A 91 -6.14 -14.50 -14.50
CA GLU A 91 -5.77 -15.22 -13.28
C GLU A 91 -6.37 -14.57 -12.03
N GLU A 92 -6.53 -15.39 -10.99
CA GLU A 92 -6.94 -14.95 -9.66
C GLU A 92 -5.98 -13.88 -9.11
N LEU A 93 -6.53 -12.87 -8.43
CA LEU A 93 -5.75 -11.87 -7.72
C LEU A 93 -4.80 -12.55 -6.73
N ARG A 94 -3.49 -12.24 -6.81
CA ARG A 94 -2.49 -12.85 -5.95
C ARG A 94 -1.66 -11.79 -5.22
N ILE A 95 -1.50 -11.96 -3.91
CA ILE A 95 -0.50 -11.20 -3.16
C ILE A 95 0.88 -11.73 -3.52
N THR A 96 1.73 -10.86 -4.08
CA THR A 96 3.11 -11.19 -4.44
C THR A 96 4.09 -10.80 -3.32
N GLU A 97 3.75 -9.78 -2.54
CA GLU A 97 4.58 -9.27 -1.45
C GLU A 97 3.70 -8.60 -0.40
N ALA A 98 4.07 -8.75 0.88
CA ALA A 98 3.47 -8.02 1.98
C ALA A 98 4.59 -7.59 2.92
N GLN A 99 4.69 -6.29 3.18
CA GLN A 99 5.76 -5.73 4.00
C GLN A 99 5.19 -4.72 5.00
N PRO A 100 5.69 -4.72 6.25
CA PRO A 100 5.37 -3.66 7.19
C PRO A 100 5.87 -2.32 6.64
N CYS A 101 5.08 -1.27 6.82
CA CYS A 101 5.41 0.07 6.35
C CYS A 101 4.97 1.11 7.38
N GLN A 102 5.56 2.29 7.29
CA GLN A 102 5.16 3.41 8.13
C GLN A 102 3.73 3.83 7.75
N CYS A 103 2.82 3.82 8.74
CA CYS A 103 1.50 4.37 8.54
C CYS A 103 1.63 5.86 8.17
N PRO A 104 0.93 6.35 7.13
CA PRO A 104 0.84 7.78 6.90
C PRO A 104 0.28 8.43 8.15
N ASN A 105 1.01 9.41 8.68
CA ASN A 105 0.78 10.01 10.01
C ASN A 105 -0.42 10.98 10.02
N LYS A 106 -1.36 10.81 9.09
CA LYS A 106 -2.50 11.68 8.90
C LYS A 106 -3.77 10.87 8.74
N SER A 107 -4.64 11.07 9.72
CA SER A 107 -6.08 11.06 9.56
C SER A 107 -6.48 12.11 8.50
N GLU A 108 -6.26 11.84 7.22
CA GLU A 108 -6.99 12.51 6.12
C GLU A 108 -8.24 11.70 5.79
N ASP A 109 -9.03 11.42 6.84
CA ASP A 109 -10.29 10.66 6.78
C ASP A 109 -11.51 11.53 7.20
N GLU A 110 -11.38 12.86 7.20
CA GLU A 110 -12.50 13.78 7.52
C GLU A 110 -12.75 14.84 6.43
N ASN A 111 -12.53 14.53 5.14
CA ASN A 111 -12.98 15.45 4.08
C ASN A 111 -13.21 14.78 2.70
N TRP A 112 -13.94 13.66 2.68
CA TRP A 112 -14.58 13.16 1.45
C TRP A 112 -16.08 12.88 1.63
N GLU A 113 -16.73 13.51 2.61
CA GLU A 113 -18.20 13.76 2.61
C GLU A 113 -18.57 14.91 1.65
N GLY A 114 -17.94 14.94 0.48
CA GLY A 114 -18.28 15.84 -0.63
C GLY A 114 -19.07 15.13 -1.73
N LEU A 115 -19.74 14.02 -1.41
CA LEU A 115 -20.40 13.14 -2.38
C LEU A 115 -21.94 13.20 -2.33
N ASP A 116 -22.52 14.17 -1.59
CA ASP A 116 -23.98 14.31 -1.42
C ASP A 116 -24.56 15.65 -1.96
N SER A 117 -23.91 16.33 -2.90
CA SER A 117 -24.45 17.57 -3.51
C SER A 117 -24.22 17.71 -5.01
N TYR A 118 -24.32 16.62 -5.77
CA TYR A 118 -24.31 16.68 -7.24
C TYR A 118 -25.38 15.81 -7.92
N LEU A 119 -26.43 15.46 -7.18
CA LEU A 119 -27.69 14.94 -7.73
C LEU A 119 -28.82 15.89 -7.31
N SER A 120 -28.96 16.98 -8.07
CA SER A 120 -30.22 17.69 -8.26
C SER A 120 -30.51 17.70 -9.75
#